data_AF-A0A1J4KPM8-F1
#
_entry.id   AF-A0A1J4KPM8-F1
#
_cell.length_a   1.000
_cell.length_b   1.000
_cell.length_c   1.000
_cell.angle_alpha   90.00
_cell.angle_beta   90.00
_cell.angle_gamma   90.00
#
_symmetry.space_group_name_H-M   'P 1'
#
loop_
_entity.id
_entity.type
_entity.pdbx_description
1 polymer ?
#
loop_
_entity_poly.entity_id
_entity_poly.type
_entity_poly.pdbx_seq_one_letter_code
_entity_poly.pdbx_strand_id
1 'polypeptide(L)'
;MNLTISCLCISHLFSSPALSRSNAKHINLDKSTILRSYSHFFYNIPILCIDNSVFSNFTSSAIFYSSHLPENLIIDYNQTYNSRPENQPMLLNNITIRNARFLHCKSQGNGGALCHLSFEHWGSIIAHDSIFVDCSASPNSELYHQYGSGGAIFFLGNYSRFSNIYAYKCRAEEDGQFIYLEHLNSNPMEFNMEFTTISKCSEISYPGGYYAAFIKDAEMKISNVNISNCDVKYKYSAMMLTGKHKKNMKNSIFDSNFGHSLIWFNRGEEKKTDIQNTCFTKNGNHEKNRQIALIRFSSEVNFHNCLFLKNFGETFSRIGVDPLHLNLYKCIFDEKFNETDGVVPNECSYEAKEISLPKIKFSNEKLIHLIHELYHL
;
A
#
# COMPACT_ATOMS: atom_id res chain seq x y z
N MET A 1 -2.95 -13.87 -29.20
CA MET A 1 -1.59 -14.43 -29.12
C MET A 1 -1.01 -14.09 -27.75
N ASN A 2 -0.20 -14.96 -27.15
CA ASN A 2 0.51 -14.68 -25.90
C ASN A 2 1.99 -14.46 -26.24
N LEU A 3 2.62 -13.43 -25.65
CA LEU A 3 4.04 -13.15 -25.82
C LEU A 3 4.75 -13.36 -24.49
N THR A 4 5.86 -14.09 -24.49
CA THR A 4 6.75 -14.18 -23.32
C THR A 4 8.10 -13.63 -23.72
N ILE A 5 8.60 -12.71 -22.93
CA ILE A 5 9.94 -12.14 -23.02
C ILE A 5 10.72 -12.69 -21.83
N SER A 6 11.59 -13.65 -22.10
CA SER A 6 12.39 -14.32 -21.07
C SER A 6 13.82 -13.81 -21.05
N CYS A 7 14.39 -13.65 -19.85
CA CYS A 7 15.79 -13.30 -19.64
C CYS A 7 16.22 -11.98 -20.32
N LEU A 8 15.29 -11.04 -20.49
CA LEU A 8 15.60 -9.73 -21.06
C LEU A 8 16.51 -8.98 -20.09
N CYS A 9 17.70 -8.59 -20.55
CA CYS A 9 18.61 -7.74 -19.80
C CYS A 9 18.73 -6.39 -20.50
N ILE A 10 18.18 -5.34 -19.88
CA ILE A 10 18.27 -3.97 -20.39
C ILE A 10 18.90 -3.09 -19.31
N SER A 11 19.75 -2.15 -19.72
CA SER A 11 20.20 -1.07 -18.87
C SER A 11 20.15 0.27 -19.59
N HIS A 12 20.05 1.38 -18.85
CA HIS A 12 20.12 2.74 -19.41
C HIS A 12 19.05 2.99 -20.48
N LEU A 13 17.82 2.61 -20.17
CA LEU A 13 16.67 2.85 -21.03
C LEU A 13 16.32 4.35 -21.00
N PHE A 14 16.53 5.04 -22.13
CA PHE A 14 16.28 6.49 -22.25
C PHE A 14 14.88 6.82 -22.77
N SER A 15 14.24 5.92 -23.51
CA SER A 15 12.88 6.09 -24.04
C SER A 15 11.95 5.03 -23.46
N SER A 16 10.65 5.33 -23.36
CA SER A 16 9.67 4.40 -22.79
C SER A 16 9.30 3.29 -23.78
N PRO A 17 9.76 2.05 -23.63
CA PRO A 17 9.31 0.96 -24.47
C PRO A 17 7.83 0.71 -24.21
N ALA A 18 7.06 0.66 -25.30
CA ALA A 18 5.67 0.28 -25.25
C ALA A 18 5.53 -1.24 -25.38
N LEU A 19 5.15 -1.90 -24.30
CA LEU A 19 4.63 -3.27 -24.30
C LEU A 19 3.21 -3.24 -24.88
N SER A 20 3.13 -3.18 -26.20
CA SER A 20 1.87 -3.16 -26.94
C SER A 20 1.96 -4.07 -28.16
N ARG A 21 0.85 -4.77 -28.46
CA ARG A 21 0.69 -5.52 -29.70
C ARG A 21 -0.80 -5.73 -29.94
N SER A 22 -1.29 -5.28 -31.09
CA SER A 22 -2.73 -5.27 -31.46
C SER A 22 -3.45 -6.60 -31.22
N ASN A 23 -2.76 -7.73 -31.36
CA ASN A 23 -3.33 -9.07 -31.21
C ASN A 23 -2.82 -9.84 -29.97
N ALA A 24 -2.03 -9.21 -29.10
CA ALA A 24 -1.58 -9.86 -27.87
C ALA A 24 -2.64 -9.77 -26.78
N LYS A 25 -3.04 -10.92 -26.24
CA LYS A 25 -3.92 -10.98 -25.05
C LYS A 25 -3.12 -10.82 -23.76
N HIS A 26 -1.85 -11.21 -23.81
CA HIS A 26 -0.98 -11.31 -22.65
C HIS A 26 0.49 -11.09 -23.05
N ILE A 27 1.22 -10.30 -22.27
CA ILE A 27 2.69 -10.22 -22.29
C ILE A 27 3.22 -10.65 -20.92
N ASN A 28 4.16 -11.60 -20.92
CA ASN A 28 4.91 -12.01 -19.74
C ASN A 28 6.35 -11.52 -19.82
N LEU A 29 6.84 -10.89 -18.76
CA LEU A 29 8.26 -10.65 -18.51
C LEU A 29 8.74 -11.69 -17.52
N ASP A 30 9.50 -12.69 -17.97
CA ASP A 30 10.01 -13.76 -17.11
C ASP A 30 11.52 -13.65 -16.94
N LYS A 31 12.02 -13.76 -15.71
CA LYS A 31 13.46 -13.75 -15.38
C LYS A 31 14.23 -12.56 -15.98
N SER A 32 13.54 -11.44 -16.17
CA SER A 32 14.10 -10.27 -16.84
C SER A 32 14.76 -9.34 -15.81
N THR A 33 15.82 -8.66 -16.22
CA THR A 33 16.58 -7.72 -15.39
C THR A 33 16.66 -6.39 -16.10
N ILE A 34 16.07 -5.35 -15.53
CA ILE A 34 16.03 -4.01 -16.10
C ILE A 34 16.62 -3.04 -15.09
N LEU A 35 17.70 -2.37 -15.48
CA LEU A 35 18.53 -1.56 -14.58
C LEU A 35 18.66 -0.12 -15.08
N ARG A 36 18.79 0.83 -14.14
CA ARG A 36 19.22 2.22 -14.42
C ARG A 36 18.41 2.87 -15.54
N SER A 37 17.09 2.77 -15.44
CA SER A 37 16.19 3.29 -16.47
C SER A 37 15.84 4.73 -16.17
N TYR A 38 15.94 5.60 -17.17
CA TYR A 38 15.46 6.97 -17.08
C TYR A 38 13.96 7.09 -17.38
N SER A 39 13.37 6.01 -17.91
CA SER A 39 11.97 5.98 -18.30
C SER A 39 11.21 4.77 -17.76
N HIS A 40 9.93 4.67 -18.09
CA HIS A 40 9.02 3.60 -17.66
C HIS A 40 8.72 2.62 -18.80
N PHE A 41 8.26 1.41 -18.45
CA PHE A 41 7.62 0.52 -19.40
C PHE A 41 6.14 0.89 -19.47
N PHE A 42 5.72 1.41 -20.61
CA PHE A 42 4.29 1.47 -20.90
C PHE A 42 3.80 0.08 -21.19
N TYR A 43 2.64 -0.28 -20.64
CA TYR A 43 1.92 -1.42 -21.17
C TYR A 43 0.53 -1.00 -21.62
N ASN A 44 0.11 -1.58 -22.75
CA ASN A 44 -1.20 -1.34 -23.33
C ASN A 44 -1.70 -2.69 -23.86
N ILE A 45 -2.00 -3.57 -22.93
CA ILE A 45 -2.42 -4.95 -23.17
C ILE A 45 -3.39 -5.35 -22.06
N PRO A 46 -4.30 -6.31 -22.31
CA PRO A 46 -5.24 -6.74 -21.28
C PRO A 46 -4.56 -7.35 -20.06
N ILE A 47 -3.48 -8.14 -20.25
CA ILE A 47 -2.81 -8.84 -19.15
C ILE A 47 -1.31 -8.62 -19.24
N LEU A 48 -0.71 -8.12 -18.17
CA LEU A 48 0.73 -8.05 -17.97
C LEU A 48 1.12 -9.00 -16.84
N CYS A 49 2.01 -9.95 -17.11
CA CYS A 49 2.65 -10.75 -16.06
C CYS A 49 4.13 -10.35 -15.93
N ILE A 50 4.59 -10.28 -14.68
CA ILE A 50 5.98 -10.01 -14.31
C ILE A 50 6.39 -11.12 -13.36
N ASP A 51 7.21 -12.04 -13.86
CA ASP A 51 7.63 -13.24 -13.17
C ASP A 51 9.14 -13.23 -12.95
N ASN A 52 9.59 -13.49 -11.73
CA ASN A 52 11.00 -13.69 -11.38
C ASN A 52 11.93 -12.56 -11.87
N SER A 53 11.41 -11.34 -12.01
CA SER A 53 12.10 -10.24 -12.69
C SER A 53 12.57 -9.16 -11.71
N VAL A 54 13.63 -8.45 -12.08
CA VAL A 54 14.23 -7.38 -11.28
C VAL A 54 14.15 -6.07 -12.05
N PHE A 55 13.59 -5.06 -11.40
CA PHE A 55 13.56 -3.67 -11.86
C PHE A 55 14.34 -2.86 -10.85
N SER A 56 15.39 -2.15 -11.29
CA SER A 56 16.25 -1.42 -10.37
C SER A 56 16.70 -0.06 -10.89
N ASN A 57 16.80 0.92 -9.99
CA ASN A 57 17.32 2.26 -10.26
C ASN A 57 16.56 2.98 -11.37
N PHE A 58 15.23 3.01 -11.26
CA PHE A 58 14.42 3.79 -12.18
C PHE A 58 14.27 5.24 -11.68
N THR A 59 14.27 6.21 -12.59
CA THR A 59 13.94 7.62 -12.28
C THR A 59 12.51 8.01 -12.64
N SER A 60 11.73 7.07 -13.19
CA SER A 60 10.28 7.12 -13.38
C SER A 60 9.64 5.84 -12.84
N SER A 61 8.31 5.75 -12.73
CA SER A 61 7.60 4.49 -12.42
C SER A 61 8.14 3.31 -13.24
N ALA A 62 8.52 2.18 -12.64
CA ALA A 62 9.09 1.09 -13.46
C ALA A 62 8.09 0.53 -14.49
N ILE A 63 6.84 0.36 -14.05
CA ILE A 63 5.69 0.00 -14.89
C ILE A 63 4.68 1.14 -14.84
N PHE A 64 4.22 1.60 -16.00
CA PHE A 64 3.25 2.68 -16.10
C PHE A 64 2.07 2.28 -17.01
N TYR A 65 0.87 2.55 -16.53
CA TYR A 65 -0.37 2.46 -17.29
C TYR A 65 -1.23 3.69 -17.07
N SER A 66 -1.84 4.18 -18.15
CA SER A 66 -2.91 5.18 -18.08
C SER A 66 -4.03 4.87 -19.08
N SER A 67 -5.28 4.90 -18.63
CA SER A 67 -6.46 4.69 -19.50
C SER A 67 -6.80 5.93 -20.32
N HIS A 68 -6.60 7.11 -19.74
CA HIS A 68 -6.76 8.40 -20.40
C HIS A 68 -5.54 9.25 -20.12
N LEU A 69 -4.88 9.68 -21.18
CA LEU A 69 -3.97 10.81 -21.09
C LEU A 69 -4.83 12.08 -21.16
N PRO A 70 -4.66 13.04 -20.25
CA PRO A 70 -5.17 14.39 -20.48
C PRO A 70 -4.76 14.84 -21.89
N GLU A 71 -5.59 15.58 -22.60
CA GLU A 71 -5.27 16.07 -23.97
C GLU A 71 -3.93 16.83 -24.04
N ASN A 72 -3.47 17.33 -22.90
CA ASN A 72 -2.25 18.11 -22.74
C ASN A 72 -1.02 17.25 -22.37
N LEU A 73 -1.22 15.96 -22.11
CA LEU A 73 -0.16 15.04 -21.72
C LEU A 73 0.31 14.25 -22.94
N ILE A 74 1.28 14.81 -23.68
CA ILE A 74 1.98 14.05 -24.72
C ILE A 74 2.91 13.09 -24.00
N ILE A 75 2.41 11.88 -23.80
CA ILE A 75 3.30 10.75 -23.58
C ILE A 75 3.90 10.42 -24.94
N ASP A 76 5.19 10.67 -25.06
CA ASP A 76 5.95 10.29 -26.25
C ASP A 76 6.10 8.76 -26.25
N TYR A 77 5.08 8.05 -26.75
CA TYR A 77 5.17 6.62 -27.01
C TYR A 77 6.14 6.47 -28.19
N ASN A 78 7.43 6.38 -27.85
CA ASN A 78 8.56 6.12 -28.73
C ASN A 78 8.62 6.89 -30.06
N GLN A 79 8.23 8.18 -30.09
CA GLN A 79 8.14 9.05 -31.30
C GLN A 79 7.20 8.54 -32.40
N THR A 80 6.67 7.32 -32.29
CA THR A 80 5.87 6.68 -33.34
C THR A 80 4.37 6.82 -33.06
N TYR A 81 3.97 6.98 -31.79
CA TYR A 81 2.58 7.14 -31.41
C TYR A 81 2.39 8.39 -30.53
N ASN A 82 1.54 9.31 -30.98
CA ASN A 82 1.18 10.52 -30.20
C ASN A 82 -0.07 10.30 -29.34
N SER A 83 -0.71 9.14 -29.45
CA SER A 83 -1.90 8.74 -28.69
C SER A 83 -2.00 7.22 -28.60
N ARG A 84 -2.87 6.74 -27.70
CA ARG A 84 -3.24 5.32 -27.63
C ARG A 84 -3.81 4.87 -28.99
N PRO A 85 -3.29 3.79 -29.61
CA PRO A 85 -3.84 3.30 -30.88
C PRO A 85 -5.33 2.92 -30.75
N GLU A 86 -6.16 3.31 -31.74
CA GLU A 86 -7.63 3.20 -31.69
C GLU A 86 -8.16 1.75 -31.57
N ASN A 87 -7.35 0.74 -31.88
CA ASN A 87 -7.74 -0.68 -31.87
C ASN A 87 -7.20 -1.46 -30.66
N GLN A 88 -6.91 -0.77 -29.56
CA GLN A 88 -6.40 -1.38 -28.33
C GLN A 88 -7.57 -1.92 -27.49
N PRO A 89 -7.52 -3.15 -26.96
CA PRO A 89 -8.60 -3.70 -26.17
C PRO A 89 -8.85 -2.83 -24.93
N MET A 90 -10.07 -2.30 -24.80
CA MET A 90 -10.56 -1.79 -23.53
C MET A 90 -10.98 -3.00 -22.67
N LEU A 91 -10.76 -2.91 -21.34
CA LEU A 91 -11.58 -3.56 -20.28
C LEU A 91 -11.02 -4.67 -19.37
N LEU A 92 -9.76 -5.09 -19.38
CA LEU A 92 -9.33 -6.12 -18.39
C LEU A 92 -7.93 -5.93 -17.80
N ASN A 93 -7.40 -4.70 -17.72
CA ASN A 93 -6.00 -4.43 -17.32
C ASN A 93 -5.57 -5.15 -16.04
N ASN A 94 -5.05 -6.36 -16.20
CA ASN A 94 -4.73 -7.27 -15.11
C ASN A 94 -3.22 -7.36 -15.03
N ILE A 95 -2.68 -6.91 -13.90
CA ILE A 95 -1.26 -6.95 -13.62
C ILE A 95 -1.03 -8.09 -12.63
N THR A 96 -0.22 -9.06 -13.01
CA THR A 96 0.23 -10.13 -12.12
C THR A 96 1.73 -9.99 -11.89
N ILE A 97 2.14 -9.93 -10.63
CA ILE A 97 3.54 -9.79 -10.21
C ILE A 97 3.88 -10.97 -9.31
N ARG A 98 4.89 -11.78 -9.68
CA ARG A 98 5.30 -12.97 -8.94
C ARG A 98 6.81 -13.03 -8.80
N ASN A 99 7.31 -13.24 -7.59
CA ASN A 99 8.75 -13.38 -7.34
C ASN A 99 9.57 -12.21 -7.90
N ALA A 100 8.98 -11.01 -7.98
CA ALA A 100 9.61 -9.85 -8.60
C ALA A 100 10.24 -8.93 -7.55
N ARG A 101 11.24 -8.17 -7.97
CA ARG A 101 11.95 -7.21 -7.11
C ARG A 101 11.97 -5.84 -7.78
N PHE A 102 11.50 -4.84 -7.06
CA PHE A 102 11.55 -3.43 -7.45
C PHE A 102 12.44 -2.71 -6.45
N LEU A 103 13.58 -2.20 -6.91
CA LEU A 103 14.66 -1.70 -6.09
C LEU A 103 15.03 -0.28 -6.50
N HIS A 104 14.95 0.69 -5.60
CA HIS A 104 15.31 2.09 -5.90
C HIS A 104 14.52 2.65 -7.10
N CYS A 105 13.25 2.27 -7.25
CA CYS A 105 12.40 2.79 -8.32
C CYS A 105 11.74 4.09 -7.85
N LYS A 106 12.07 5.20 -8.51
CA LYS A 106 11.63 6.54 -8.13
C LYS A 106 10.76 7.12 -9.22
N SER A 107 9.73 7.87 -8.87
CA SER A 107 8.87 8.56 -9.83
C SER A 107 8.73 10.05 -9.47
N GLN A 108 8.87 10.91 -10.48
CA GLN A 108 8.31 12.26 -10.47
C GLN A 108 6.84 12.14 -10.90
N GLY A 109 6.04 11.61 -9.98
CA GLY A 109 4.64 11.31 -10.11
C GLY A 109 4.25 10.23 -9.10
N ASN A 110 3.17 9.53 -9.37
CA ASN A 110 2.70 8.45 -8.50
C ASN A 110 3.48 7.14 -8.78
N GLY A 111 3.54 6.23 -7.81
CA GLY A 111 3.94 4.84 -8.08
C GLY A 111 5.39 4.66 -8.53
N GLY A 112 6.37 4.64 -7.62
CA GLY A 112 7.78 4.46 -7.98
C GLY A 112 8.07 3.14 -8.71
N ALA A 113 7.50 2.03 -8.26
CA ALA A 113 7.59 0.75 -8.95
C ALA A 113 6.47 0.57 -9.99
N LEU A 114 5.24 0.92 -9.62
CA LEU A 114 4.07 0.72 -10.46
C LEU A 114 3.10 1.88 -10.31
N CYS A 115 2.73 2.47 -11.44
CA CYS A 115 1.67 3.46 -11.54
C CYS A 115 0.59 2.98 -12.50
N HIS A 116 -0.63 2.83 -11.99
CA HIS A 116 -1.80 2.44 -12.74
C HIS A 116 -2.91 3.48 -12.57
N LEU A 117 -3.12 4.27 -13.62
CA LEU A 117 -4.11 5.34 -13.69
C LEU A 117 -5.27 4.92 -14.59
N SER A 118 -6.33 4.36 -13.99
CA SER A 118 -7.59 4.13 -14.70
C SER A 118 -8.68 5.03 -14.12
N PHE A 119 -9.10 6.04 -14.88
CA PHE A 119 -10.17 6.97 -14.48
C PHE A 119 -11.55 6.30 -14.40
N GLU A 120 -11.72 5.19 -15.11
CA GLU A 120 -12.91 4.33 -15.02
C GLU A 120 -12.77 3.29 -13.89
N HIS A 121 -11.64 3.30 -13.17
CA HIS A 121 -11.29 2.38 -12.09
C HIS A 121 -11.44 0.91 -12.51
N TRP A 122 -10.95 0.57 -13.70
CA TRP A 122 -10.92 -0.81 -14.19
C TRP A 122 -9.55 -1.44 -14.03
N GLY A 123 -9.53 -2.76 -13.95
CA GLY A 123 -8.30 -3.54 -13.89
C GLY A 123 -8.02 -4.07 -12.50
N SER A 124 -7.18 -5.09 -12.47
CA SER A 124 -6.82 -5.79 -11.24
C SER A 124 -5.32 -5.86 -11.06
N ILE A 125 -4.88 -5.89 -9.79
CA ILE A 125 -3.49 -6.17 -9.45
C ILE A 125 -3.42 -7.38 -8.52
N ILE A 126 -2.58 -8.35 -8.88
CA ILE A 126 -2.27 -9.52 -8.07
C ILE A 126 -0.75 -9.56 -7.89
N ALA A 127 -0.27 -9.33 -6.68
CA ALA A 127 1.14 -9.42 -6.35
C ALA A 127 1.39 -10.52 -5.32
N HIS A 128 2.38 -11.37 -5.59
CA HIS A 128 2.76 -12.50 -4.76
C HIS A 128 4.28 -12.63 -4.64
N ASP A 129 4.77 -12.98 -3.46
CA ASP A 129 6.20 -13.28 -3.21
C ASP A 129 7.16 -12.17 -3.72
N SER A 130 6.76 -10.90 -3.60
CA SER A 130 7.45 -9.79 -4.27
C SER A 130 7.95 -8.73 -3.29
N ILE A 131 8.98 -8.01 -3.72
CA ILE A 131 9.78 -7.13 -2.87
C ILE A 131 9.85 -5.73 -3.47
N PHE A 132 9.65 -4.73 -2.63
CA PHE A 132 9.73 -3.31 -2.94
C PHE A 132 10.67 -2.65 -1.94
N VAL A 133 11.82 -2.17 -2.41
CA VAL A 133 12.87 -1.59 -1.55
C VAL A 133 13.22 -0.21 -2.06
N ASP A 134 13.13 0.78 -1.16
CA ASP A 134 13.53 2.17 -1.40
C ASP A 134 12.87 2.76 -2.65
N CYS A 135 11.62 2.39 -2.90
CA CYS A 135 10.82 3.00 -3.96
C CYS A 135 10.24 4.34 -3.49
N SER A 136 10.20 5.34 -4.37
CA SER A 136 9.65 6.65 -4.00
C SER A 136 8.76 7.27 -5.06
N ALA A 137 7.78 8.05 -4.60
CA ALA A 137 6.92 8.90 -5.41
C ALA A 137 7.03 10.35 -4.91
N SER A 138 7.15 11.29 -5.84
CA SER A 138 7.22 12.74 -5.59
C SER A 138 6.26 13.45 -6.54
N PRO A 139 5.67 14.61 -6.18
CA PRO A 139 4.71 15.29 -7.02
C PRO A 139 5.40 15.77 -8.30
N ASN A 140 4.65 15.75 -9.38
CA ASN A 140 5.07 16.39 -10.61
C ASN A 140 4.20 17.62 -10.83
N SER A 141 4.77 18.81 -10.56
CA SER A 141 4.05 20.08 -10.66
C SER A 141 3.50 20.37 -12.06
N GLU A 142 4.04 19.72 -13.08
CA GLU A 142 3.66 19.93 -14.47
C GLU A 142 2.47 19.06 -14.90
N LEU A 143 2.14 18.00 -14.14
CA LEU A 143 1.19 16.98 -14.57
C LEU A 143 -0.01 16.86 -13.61
N TYR A 144 -1.20 17.09 -14.16
CA TYR A 144 -2.46 16.94 -13.44
C TYR A 144 -2.61 15.50 -12.89
N HIS A 145 -3.02 15.36 -11.63
CA HIS A 145 -3.16 14.10 -10.88
C HIS A 145 -1.87 13.34 -10.53
N GLN A 146 -0.69 13.98 -10.63
CA GLN A 146 0.57 13.42 -10.18
C GLN A 146 0.98 14.00 -8.82
N TYR A 147 0.23 13.58 -7.82
CA TYR A 147 0.33 14.01 -6.44
C TYR A 147 1.56 13.45 -5.69
N GLY A 148 2.24 12.45 -6.26
CA GLY A 148 3.35 11.80 -5.57
C GLY A 148 2.88 10.76 -4.54
N SER A 149 1.74 10.11 -4.81
CA SER A 149 1.16 9.06 -3.97
C SER A 149 1.63 7.65 -4.37
N GLY A 150 1.55 6.69 -3.45
CA GLY A 150 1.85 5.29 -3.71
C GLY A 150 3.36 5.05 -3.94
N GLY A 151 4.20 5.28 -2.94
CA GLY A 151 5.65 5.35 -3.11
C GLY A 151 6.27 4.19 -3.89
N ALA A 152 5.79 2.97 -3.66
CA ALA A 152 6.03 1.86 -4.59
C ALA A 152 4.87 1.66 -5.56
N ILE A 153 3.64 1.55 -5.06
CA ILE A 153 2.47 1.17 -5.85
C ILE A 153 1.40 2.24 -5.73
N PHE A 154 1.00 2.79 -6.88
CA PHE A 154 -0.20 3.59 -7.04
C PHE A 154 -1.14 2.87 -7.99
N PHE A 155 -2.36 2.56 -7.55
CA PHE A 155 -3.28 1.79 -8.37
C PHE A 155 -4.74 2.21 -8.18
N LEU A 156 -5.34 2.70 -9.27
CA LEU A 156 -6.76 2.98 -9.41
C LEU A 156 -7.41 1.83 -10.18
N GLY A 157 -8.26 1.04 -9.55
CA GLY A 157 -8.81 -0.15 -10.19
C GLY A 157 -9.90 -0.81 -9.38
N ASN A 158 -10.13 -2.08 -9.67
CA ASN A 158 -11.36 -2.78 -9.30
C ASN A 158 -11.11 -4.06 -8.48
N TYR A 159 -9.86 -4.51 -8.39
CA TYR A 159 -9.51 -5.66 -7.57
C TYR A 159 -8.05 -5.60 -7.20
N SER A 160 -7.72 -6.03 -5.98
CA SER A 160 -6.35 -5.98 -5.51
C SER A 160 -6.06 -7.11 -4.53
N ARG A 161 -5.05 -7.93 -4.84
CA ARG A 161 -4.57 -9.01 -3.97
C ARG A 161 -3.07 -8.94 -3.78
N PHE A 162 -2.64 -8.85 -2.54
CA PHE A 162 -1.24 -8.84 -2.11
C PHE A 162 -1.00 -10.00 -1.16
N SER A 163 -0.01 -10.83 -1.46
CA SER A 163 0.33 -11.98 -0.61
C SER A 163 1.83 -12.19 -0.51
N ASN A 164 2.35 -12.37 0.70
CA ASN A 164 3.79 -12.52 0.94
C ASN A 164 4.61 -11.38 0.32
N ILE A 165 4.23 -10.13 0.63
CA ILE A 165 4.89 -8.93 0.11
C ILE A 165 5.82 -8.34 1.15
N TYR A 166 6.96 -7.83 0.70
CA TYR A 166 7.87 -7.03 1.52
C TYR A 166 8.03 -5.63 0.96
N ALA A 167 7.69 -4.63 1.78
CA ALA A 167 7.94 -3.23 1.49
C ALA A 167 8.90 -2.65 2.53
N TYR A 168 10.00 -2.07 2.07
CA TYR A 168 11.03 -1.50 2.94
C TYR A 168 11.51 -0.14 2.46
N LYS A 169 11.48 0.85 3.34
CA LYS A 169 11.92 2.22 3.05
C LYS A 169 11.21 2.86 1.84
N CYS A 170 9.98 2.43 1.54
CA CYS A 170 9.17 3.08 0.51
C CYS A 170 8.67 4.44 1.00
N ARG A 171 8.57 5.43 0.10
CA ARG A 171 8.29 6.83 0.44
C ARG A 171 7.36 7.49 -0.59
N ALA A 172 6.42 8.28 -0.13
CA ALA A 172 5.54 9.10 -0.96
C ALA A 172 5.50 10.51 -0.37
N GLU A 173 5.42 11.52 -1.22
CA GLU A 173 5.24 12.89 -0.74
C GLU A 173 3.79 13.19 -0.36
N GLU A 174 2.83 12.39 -0.80
CA GLU A 174 1.44 12.46 -0.35
C GLU A 174 1.00 11.14 0.31
N ASP A 175 0.00 10.46 -0.27
CA ASP A 175 -0.67 9.31 0.34
C ASP A 175 0.03 7.99 0.00
N GLY A 176 0.08 7.06 0.96
CA GLY A 176 0.52 5.69 0.69
C GLY A 176 2.02 5.56 0.40
N GLN A 177 2.86 5.70 1.43
CA GLN A 177 4.33 5.58 1.37
C GLN A 177 4.77 4.28 0.69
N PHE A 178 4.10 3.16 0.99
CA PHE A 178 4.24 1.95 0.19
C PHE A 178 3.18 1.92 -0.91
N ILE A 179 1.91 2.00 -0.51
CA ILE A 179 0.80 1.68 -1.40
C ILE A 179 -0.37 2.66 -1.25
N TYR A 180 -0.86 3.12 -2.41
CA TYR A 180 -2.12 3.85 -2.58
C TYR A 180 -3.07 3.03 -3.45
N LEU A 181 -4.26 2.72 -2.93
CA LEU A 181 -5.31 2.00 -3.65
C LEU A 181 -6.65 2.71 -3.55
N GLU A 182 -7.34 2.82 -4.68
CA GLU A 182 -8.69 3.39 -4.74
C GLU A 182 -9.57 2.62 -5.72
N HIS A 183 -10.72 2.15 -5.23
CA HIS A 183 -11.73 1.41 -5.98
C HIS A 183 -13.04 2.22 -6.05
N LEU A 184 -13.46 2.74 -7.21
CA LEU A 184 -14.65 3.64 -7.29
C LEU A 184 -15.97 2.97 -7.73
N ASN A 185 -16.13 1.66 -7.61
CA ASN A 185 -17.36 0.99 -8.08
C ASN A 185 -18.35 0.67 -6.95
N SER A 186 -19.65 0.79 -7.25
CA SER A 186 -20.75 0.55 -6.31
C SER A 186 -20.90 -0.91 -5.85
N ASN A 187 -20.32 -1.85 -6.60
CA ASN A 187 -20.25 -3.26 -6.21
C ASN A 187 -19.05 -3.48 -5.29
N PRO A 188 -19.20 -4.24 -4.18
CA PRO A 188 -18.13 -4.49 -3.25
C PRO A 188 -16.98 -5.19 -3.95
N MET A 189 -15.93 -4.42 -4.21
CA MET A 189 -14.70 -4.89 -4.82
C MET A 189 -13.74 -5.31 -3.72
N GLU A 190 -13.02 -6.41 -3.94
CA GLU A 190 -12.26 -7.06 -2.87
C GLU A 190 -10.81 -6.56 -2.87
N PHE A 191 -10.36 -6.14 -1.69
CA PHE A 191 -8.96 -5.93 -1.36
C PHE A 191 -8.51 -7.00 -0.36
N ASN A 192 -7.53 -7.80 -0.78
CA ASN A 192 -6.93 -8.86 0.02
C ASN A 192 -5.46 -8.56 0.26
N MET A 193 -5.03 -8.55 1.52
CA MET A 193 -3.61 -8.42 1.90
C MET A 193 -3.25 -9.48 2.94
N GLU A 194 -2.31 -10.36 2.61
CA GLU A 194 -1.93 -11.48 3.45
C GLU A 194 -0.40 -11.64 3.57
N PHE A 195 0.11 -11.95 4.77
CA PHE A 195 1.54 -12.22 4.99
C PHE A 195 2.45 -11.07 4.51
N THR A 196 1.97 -9.84 4.60
CA THR A 196 2.71 -8.66 4.11
C THR A 196 3.46 -7.99 5.25
N THR A 197 4.71 -7.62 5.01
CA THR A 197 5.49 -6.77 5.93
C THR A 197 5.76 -5.41 5.28
N ILE A 198 5.41 -4.34 5.99
CA ILE A 198 5.68 -2.95 5.63
C ILE A 198 6.57 -2.38 6.72
N SER A 199 7.82 -2.02 6.40
CA SER A 199 8.77 -1.59 7.42
C SER A 199 9.58 -0.38 7.00
N LYS A 200 9.78 0.54 7.95
CA LYS A 200 10.58 1.76 7.75
C LYS A 200 10.11 2.62 6.57
N CYS A 201 8.85 2.48 6.16
CA CYS A 201 8.25 3.41 5.22
C CYS A 201 8.02 4.74 5.96
N SER A 202 8.33 5.88 5.32
CA SER A 202 8.22 7.24 5.90
C SER A 202 9.42 7.80 6.71
N GLU A 203 10.65 7.31 6.56
CA GLU A 203 11.82 7.87 7.29
C GLU A 203 12.20 9.35 6.96
N ILE A 204 11.56 10.05 5.99
CA ILE A 204 12.00 11.39 5.53
C ILE A 204 11.20 12.56 6.15
N SER A 205 11.92 13.67 6.35
CA SER A 205 11.56 15.04 6.75
C SER A 205 10.57 15.82 5.87
N TYR A 206 9.93 15.22 4.85
CA TYR A 206 8.99 15.96 4.02
C TYR A 206 7.61 16.01 4.69
N PRO A 207 6.94 17.17 4.70
CA PRO A 207 5.72 17.36 5.49
C PRO A 207 4.48 16.63 4.96
N GLY A 208 4.56 15.98 3.80
CA GLY A 208 3.39 15.46 3.09
C GLY A 208 3.18 13.94 3.17
N GLY A 209 4.09 13.16 3.75
CA GLY A 209 3.92 11.72 3.80
C GLY A 209 2.82 11.28 4.76
N TYR A 210 1.64 10.95 4.24
CA TYR A 210 0.43 10.77 5.06
C TYR A 210 0.29 9.36 5.62
N TYR A 211 0.30 8.31 4.79
CA TYR A 211 -0.02 6.96 5.27
C TYR A 211 0.97 5.93 4.79
N ALA A 212 1.38 4.94 5.61
CA ALA A 212 2.23 3.87 5.07
C ALA A 212 1.46 3.02 4.03
N ALA A 213 0.19 2.73 4.33
CA ALA A 213 -0.76 2.14 3.39
C ALA A 213 -2.08 2.92 3.38
N PHE A 214 -2.54 3.32 2.19
CA PHE A 214 -3.82 3.97 1.96
C PHE A 214 -4.72 3.09 1.08
N ILE A 215 -5.88 2.70 1.59
CA ILE A 215 -6.84 1.85 0.88
C ILE A 215 -8.22 2.49 0.97
N LYS A 216 -8.82 2.78 -0.19
CA LYS A 216 -10.10 3.48 -0.33
C LYS A 216 -11.14 2.65 -1.07
N ASP A 217 -12.35 2.63 -0.50
CA ASP A 217 -13.59 2.14 -1.11
C ASP A 217 -13.58 0.64 -1.54
N ALA A 218 -12.92 -0.21 -0.74
CA ALA A 218 -12.86 -1.66 -0.97
C ALA A 218 -13.44 -2.47 0.20
N GLU A 219 -13.99 -3.66 -0.08
CA GLU A 219 -14.20 -4.69 0.94
C GLU A 219 -12.85 -5.31 1.30
N MET A 220 -12.42 -5.15 2.55
CA MET A 220 -11.04 -5.42 2.96
C MET A 220 -10.95 -6.70 3.77
N LYS A 221 -10.04 -7.59 3.38
CA LYS A 221 -9.60 -8.74 4.18
C LYS A 221 -8.08 -8.66 4.34
N ILE A 222 -7.65 -8.27 5.53
CA ILE A 222 -6.26 -8.05 5.89
C ILE A 222 -5.88 -9.11 6.92
N SER A 223 -4.86 -9.91 6.67
CA SER A 223 -4.42 -10.91 7.65
C SER A 223 -2.93 -11.15 7.68
N ASN A 224 -2.39 -11.43 8.88
CA ASN A 224 -0.97 -11.73 9.05
C ASN A 224 -0.08 -10.60 8.50
N VAL A 225 -0.46 -9.34 8.73
CA VAL A 225 0.31 -8.17 8.29
C VAL A 225 1.18 -7.65 9.42
N ASN A 226 2.43 -7.29 9.11
CA ASN A 226 3.32 -6.59 10.03
C ASN A 226 3.62 -5.20 9.50
N ILE A 227 3.23 -4.17 10.24
CA ILE A 227 3.61 -2.78 9.96
C ILE A 227 4.49 -2.31 11.10
N SER A 228 5.76 -2.01 10.80
CA SER A 228 6.71 -1.69 11.85
C SER A 228 7.69 -0.58 11.51
N ASN A 229 8.06 0.19 12.53
CA ASN A 229 9.03 1.28 12.41
C ASN A 229 8.65 2.29 11.31
N CYS A 230 7.35 2.47 11.02
CA CYS A 230 6.89 3.50 10.11
C CYS A 230 6.70 4.81 10.88
N ASP A 231 7.26 5.89 10.36
CA ASP A 231 7.23 7.23 10.97
C ASP A 231 6.44 8.19 10.08
N VAL A 232 5.11 8.18 10.19
CA VAL A 232 4.23 9.05 9.40
C VAL A 232 4.10 10.41 10.08
N LYS A 233 4.43 11.50 9.37
CA LYS A 233 4.41 12.86 9.95
C LYS A 233 3.11 13.57 9.65
N TYR A 234 2.74 14.56 10.48
CA TYR A 234 1.48 15.32 10.39
C TYR A 234 0.24 14.42 10.56
N LYS A 235 -1.00 14.93 10.54
CA LYS A 235 -2.26 14.33 11.06
C LYS A 235 -2.72 12.93 10.56
N TYR A 236 -1.85 11.94 10.44
CA TYR A 236 -2.05 10.74 9.64
C TYR A 236 -1.59 9.44 10.31
N SER A 237 -1.73 8.32 9.59
CA SER A 237 -1.74 6.97 10.15
C SER A 237 -0.81 5.98 9.49
N ALA A 238 -0.26 5.01 10.21
CA ALA A 238 0.47 3.90 9.57
C ALA A 238 -0.42 3.20 8.52
N MET A 239 -1.72 3.05 8.81
CA MET A 239 -2.69 2.54 7.85
C MET A 239 -3.98 3.39 7.87
N MET A 240 -4.48 3.75 6.69
CA MET A 240 -5.80 4.37 6.53
C MET A 240 -6.70 3.47 5.69
N LEU A 241 -7.86 3.15 6.25
CA LEU A 241 -8.88 2.34 5.60
C LEU A 241 -10.16 3.18 5.49
N THR A 242 -10.56 3.49 4.25
CA THR A 242 -11.73 4.36 4.00
C THR A 242 -12.79 3.65 3.17
N GLY A 243 -13.99 4.22 3.17
CA GLY A 243 -15.11 3.74 2.37
C GLY A 243 -16.15 2.92 3.14
N LYS A 244 -17.26 2.64 2.47
CA LYS A 244 -18.50 2.07 3.05
C LYS A 244 -18.54 0.55 3.17
N HIS A 245 -17.49 -0.12 2.72
CA HIS A 245 -17.46 -1.58 2.67
C HIS A 245 -16.97 -2.21 3.98
N LYS A 246 -17.23 -3.51 4.14
CA LYS A 246 -16.81 -4.28 5.32
C LYS A 246 -15.29 -4.34 5.37
N LYS A 247 -14.72 -4.21 6.57
CA LYS A 247 -13.28 -4.29 6.81
C LYS A 247 -13.02 -5.37 7.86
N ASN A 248 -12.22 -6.37 7.50
CA ASN A 248 -11.83 -7.45 8.41
C ASN A 248 -10.30 -7.49 8.50
N MET A 249 -9.77 -7.34 9.72
CA MET A 249 -8.34 -7.46 9.98
C MET A 249 -8.09 -8.55 11.02
N LYS A 250 -7.11 -9.45 10.80
CA LYS A 250 -6.77 -10.47 11.80
C LYS A 250 -5.30 -10.84 11.87
N ASN A 251 -4.84 -11.24 13.05
CA ASN A 251 -3.49 -11.79 13.26
C ASN A 251 -2.37 -10.83 12.82
N SER A 252 -2.56 -9.52 12.96
CA SER A 252 -1.59 -8.52 12.51
C SER A 252 -0.74 -7.98 13.65
N ILE A 253 0.42 -7.40 13.32
CA ILE A 253 1.30 -6.70 14.26
C ILE A 253 1.52 -5.27 13.77
N PHE A 254 1.36 -4.33 14.68
CA PHE A 254 1.77 -2.95 14.52
C PHE A 254 2.79 -2.63 15.62
N ASP A 255 4.06 -2.56 15.25
CA ASP A 255 5.17 -2.39 16.21
C ASP A 255 5.99 -1.13 15.94
N SER A 256 6.15 -0.31 16.97
CA SER A 256 7.08 0.82 16.95
C SER A 256 6.79 1.82 15.82
N ASN A 257 5.51 2.03 15.47
CA ASN A 257 5.11 3.04 14.51
C ASN A 257 4.83 4.37 15.23
N PHE A 258 5.18 5.48 14.56
CA PHE A 258 4.98 6.82 15.08
C PHE A 258 4.15 7.65 14.11
N GLY A 259 3.15 8.36 14.64
CA GLY A 259 2.26 9.18 13.81
C GLY A 259 1.25 9.98 14.60
N HIS A 260 0.21 10.49 13.92
CA HIS A 260 -0.97 11.03 14.60
C HIS A 260 -2.02 9.93 14.89
N SER A 261 -1.93 8.82 14.18
CA SER A 261 -2.66 7.63 14.54
C SER A 261 -1.89 6.44 14.03
N LEU A 262 -2.26 5.27 14.50
CA LEU A 262 -1.77 4.01 14.00
C LEU A 262 -2.68 3.53 12.87
N ILE A 263 -3.99 3.52 13.15
CA ILE A 263 -5.01 3.19 12.17
C ILE A 263 -6.11 4.24 12.20
N TRP A 264 -6.52 4.68 11.02
CA TRP A 264 -7.71 5.51 10.84
C TRP A 264 -8.75 4.78 10.00
N PHE A 265 -9.88 4.47 10.64
CA PHE A 265 -11.10 4.00 10.00
C PHE A 265 -11.96 5.20 9.64
N ASN A 266 -11.85 5.67 8.40
CA ASN A 266 -12.58 6.85 7.94
C ASN A 266 -13.93 6.50 7.30
N ARG A 267 -14.84 7.47 7.39
CA ARG A 267 -16.29 7.38 7.18
C ARG A 267 -16.67 6.64 5.91
N GLY A 268 -17.59 5.70 6.08
CA GLY A 268 -18.41 5.12 5.04
C GLY A 268 -19.68 4.61 5.68
N GLU A 269 -20.81 4.86 5.06
CA GLU A 269 -22.12 4.47 5.58
C GLU A 269 -22.19 2.93 5.74
N GLU A 270 -22.65 2.48 6.91
CA GLU A 270 -23.35 1.19 7.13
C GLU A 270 -22.59 -0.15 7.24
N LYS A 271 -21.26 -0.24 7.27
CA LYS A 271 -20.60 -1.55 7.53
C LYS A 271 -19.61 -1.58 8.69
N LYS A 272 -19.76 -2.62 9.52
CA LYS A 272 -18.92 -2.93 10.67
C LYS A 272 -17.49 -3.24 10.26
N THR A 273 -16.54 -2.76 11.05
CA THR A 273 -15.12 -3.15 10.97
C THR A 273 -14.81 -4.13 12.07
N ASP A 274 -14.24 -5.29 11.74
CA ASP A 274 -13.87 -6.34 12.70
C ASP A 274 -12.36 -6.53 12.72
N ILE A 275 -11.75 -6.46 13.91
CA ILE A 275 -10.30 -6.59 14.13
C ILE A 275 -10.08 -7.68 15.17
N GLN A 276 -9.24 -8.67 14.86
CA GLN A 276 -9.08 -9.87 15.69
C GLN A 276 -7.61 -10.22 15.91
N ASN A 277 -7.25 -10.68 17.11
CA ASN A 277 -5.93 -11.23 17.42
C ASN A 277 -4.77 -10.32 16.95
N THR A 278 -4.94 -9.01 17.02
CA THR A 278 -3.97 -8.03 16.51
C THR A 278 -3.19 -7.44 17.67
N CYS A 279 -1.88 -7.29 17.49
CA CYS A 279 -0.99 -6.74 18.50
C CYS A 279 -0.52 -5.34 18.10
N PHE A 280 -0.74 -4.38 18.99
CA PHE A 280 -0.29 -2.99 18.90
C PHE A 280 0.75 -2.78 19.98
N THR A 281 2.03 -2.63 19.61
CA THR A 281 3.09 -2.44 20.59
C THR A 281 4.06 -1.31 20.28
N LYS A 282 4.48 -0.58 21.34
CA LYS A 282 5.48 0.50 21.24
C LYS A 282 5.13 1.62 20.26
N ASN A 283 3.85 1.75 19.89
CA ASN A 283 3.43 2.82 18.99
C ASN A 283 3.28 4.11 19.77
N GLY A 284 3.48 5.25 19.11
CA GLY A 284 3.36 6.53 19.78
C GLY A 284 3.14 7.68 18.83
N ASN A 285 3.12 8.87 19.41
CA ASN A 285 2.95 10.11 18.69
C ASN A 285 4.16 11.02 18.89
N HIS A 286 4.52 11.79 17.86
CA HIS A 286 5.61 12.76 17.95
C HIS A 286 5.28 13.95 18.84
N GLU A 287 4.00 14.33 18.90
CA GLU A 287 3.55 15.50 19.64
C GLU A 287 3.02 15.08 21.01
N LYS A 288 3.87 15.18 22.05
CA LYS A 288 3.49 14.90 23.45
C LYS A 288 2.29 15.73 23.96
N ASN A 289 1.97 16.84 23.28
CA ASN A 289 1.00 17.85 23.75
C ASN A 289 -0.32 17.87 22.96
N ARG A 290 -0.55 16.96 22.01
CA ARG A 290 -1.83 16.90 21.30
C ARG A 290 -2.57 15.58 21.64
N GLN A 291 -3.88 15.71 21.86
CA GLN A 291 -4.85 14.62 22.03
C GLN A 291 -4.95 13.81 20.74
N ILE A 292 -3.98 12.94 20.56
CA ILE A 292 -3.75 12.19 19.34
C ILE A 292 -3.88 10.73 19.73
N ALA A 293 -4.85 10.05 19.11
CA ALA A 293 -5.15 8.67 19.46
C ALA A 293 -4.52 7.66 18.50
N LEU A 294 -4.07 6.53 19.05
CA LEU A 294 -3.57 5.39 18.27
C LEU A 294 -4.64 4.90 17.29
N ILE A 295 -5.89 4.77 17.71
CA ILE A 295 -7.00 4.31 16.87
C ILE A 295 -8.00 5.46 16.70
N ARG A 296 -8.18 5.88 15.45
CA ARG A 296 -9.20 6.88 15.08
C ARG A 296 -10.33 6.19 14.32
N PHE A 297 -11.56 6.47 14.73
CA PHE A 297 -12.73 5.83 14.14
C PHE A 297 -13.87 6.81 13.91
N SER A 298 -14.52 6.65 12.76
CA SER A 298 -15.79 7.33 12.40
C SER A 298 -16.83 6.34 11.88
N SER A 299 -16.72 5.07 12.30
CA SER A 299 -17.66 3.97 12.02
C SER A 299 -17.64 2.98 13.20
N GLU A 300 -18.60 2.05 13.24
CA GLU A 300 -18.59 0.97 14.24
C GLU A 300 -17.36 0.06 14.04
N VAL A 301 -16.60 -0.19 15.12
CA VAL A 301 -15.40 -1.04 15.11
C VAL A 301 -15.45 -2.03 16.27
N ASN A 302 -15.23 -3.30 15.98
CA ASN A 302 -15.13 -4.36 16.98
C ASN A 302 -13.68 -4.87 17.05
N PHE A 303 -13.09 -4.85 18.23
CA PHE A 303 -11.81 -5.49 18.52
C PHE A 303 -12.03 -6.76 19.33
N HIS A 304 -11.43 -7.87 18.92
CA HIS A 304 -11.51 -9.15 19.63
C HIS A 304 -10.11 -9.68 19.91
N ASN A 305 -9.84 -10.04 21.16
CA ASN A 305 -8.57 -10.65 21.59
C ASN A 305 -7.33 -9.86 21.13
N CYS A 306 -7.40 -8.53 21.12
CA CYS A 306 -6.30 -7.67 20.69
C CYS A 306 -5.40 -7.30 21.88
N LEU A 307 -4.12 -7.08 21.61
CA LEU A 307 -3.11 -6.71 22.60
C LEU A 307 -2.65 -5.27 22.36
N PHE A 308 -2.68 -4.44 23.40
CA PHE A 308 -2.16 -3.07 23.37
C PHE A 308 -1.08 -2.95 24.44
N LEU A 309 0.19 -2.89 24.03
CA LEU A 309 1.34 -2.98 24.92
C LEU A 309 2.35 -1.86 24.67
N LYS A 310 2.65 -1.06 25.70
CA LYS A 310 3.68 -0.02 25.72
C LYS A 310 3.43 1.06 24.68
N ASN A 311 2.16 1.36 24.41
CA ASN A 311 1.82 2.43 23.48
C ASN A 311 1.76 3.76 24.23
N PHE A 312 2.08 4.85 23.55
CA PHE A 312 2.16 6.19 24.13
C PHE A 312 1.07 7.10 23.56
N GLY A 313 0.43 7.88 24.43
CA GLY A 313 -0.63 8.84 24.05
C GLY A 313 -2.04 8.29 24.29
N GLU A 314 -3.04 8.93 23.69
CA GLU A 314 -4.42 8.46 23.80
C GLU A 314 -4.59 7.16 22.99
N THR A 315 -5.37 6.20 23.49
CA THR A 315 -5.56 4.94 22.76
C THR A 315 -6.63 5.07 21.66
N PHE A 316 -7.73 5.76 21.96
CA PHE A 316 -8.90 5.84 21.09
C PHE A 316 -9.36 7.29 20.91
N SER A 317 -9.79 7.64 19.70
CA SER A 317 -10.45 8.92 19.42
C SER A 317 -11.58 8.72 18.42
N ARG A 318 -12.76 9.20 18.79
CA ARG A 318 -13.94 9.24 17.93
C ARG A 318 -13.91 10.49 17.05
N ILE A 319 -14.23 10.33 15.77
CA ILE A 319 -14.42 11.44 14.84
C ILE A 319 -15.89 11.48 14.41
N GLY A 320 -16.57 12.59 14.66
CA GLY A 320 -17.98 12.82 14.29
C GLY A 320 -18.92 12.93 15.48
N VAL A 321 -20.18 13.27 15.19
CA VAL A 321 -21.24 13.53 16.18
C VAL A 321 -22.19 12.35 16.39
N ASP A 322 -22.24 11.41 15.43
CA ASP A 322 -23.15 10.27 15.50
C ASP A 322 -22.78 9.31 16.64
N PRO A 323 -23.76 8.63 17.26
CA PRO A 323 -23.51 7.63 18.31
C PRO A 323 -22.82 6.41 17.70
N LEU A 324 -21.50 6.49 17.59
CA LEU A 324 -20.65 5.42 17.11
C LEU A 324 -20.07 4.64 18.28
N HIS A 325 -20.09 3.32 18.16
CA HIS A 325 -19.54 2.41 19.16
C HIS A 325 -18.23 1.76 18.69
N LEU A 326 -17.24 1.76 19.58
CA LEU A 326 -16.05 0.93 19.48
C LEU A 326 -16.14 -0.14 20.57
N ASN A 327 -16.41 -1.37 20.17
CA ASN A 327 -16.57 -2.48 21.11
C ASN A 327 -15.23 -3.21 21.28
N LEU A 328 -14.80 -3.39 22.52
CA LEU A 328 -13.59 -4.15 22.85
C LEU A 328 -14.01 -5.45 23.52
N TYR A 329 -13.63 -6.60 22.98
CA TYR A 329 -13.94 -7.92 23.53
C TYR A 329 -12.66 -8.65 23.88
N LYS A 330 -12.48 -8.99 25.17
CA LYS A 330 -11.33 -9.79 25.64
C LYS A 330 -9.98 -9.20 25.22
N CYS A 331 -9.91 -7.88 25.11
CA CYS A 331 -8.66 -7.19 24.78
C CYS A 331 -7.80 -7.02 26.02
N ILE A 332 -6.48 -7.00 25.83
CA ILE A 332 -5.51 -6.87 26.90
C ILE A 332 -4.73 -5.58 26.70
N PHE A 333 -4.62 -4.81 27.77
CA PHE A 333 -3.87 -3.58 27.82
C PHE A 333 -2.78 -3.67 28.90
N ASP A 334 -1.65 -3.02 28.70
CA ASP A 334 -0.65 -2.86 29.76
C ASP A 334 -0.97 -1.71 30.72
N GLU A 335 -1.76 -0.72 30.25
CA GLU A 335 -2.26 0.39 31.03
C GLU A 335 -3.75 0.66 30.75
N LYS A 336 -4.46 1.26 31.71
CA LYS A 336 -5.86 1.66 31.50
C LYS A 336 -5.93 2.81 30.50
N PHE A 337 -6.67 2.62 29.41
CA PHE A 337 -6.90 3.67 28.42
C PHE A 337 -7.87 4.76 28.92
N ASN A 338 -7.76 5.96 28.36
CA ASN A 338 -8.59 7.12 28.71
C ASN A 338 -10.08 6.87 28.45
N GLU A 339 -10.95 7.39 29.33
CA GLU A 339 -12.39 7.38 29.10
C GLU A 339 -12.71 8.14 27.80
N THR A 340 -13.22 7.43 26.81
CA THR A 340 -13.52 7.95 25.47
C THR A 340 -14.96 7.58 25.13
N ASP A 341 -15.77 8.58 24.79
CA ASP A 341 -17.17 8.37 24.43
C ASP A 341 -17.33 7.33 23.32
N GLY A 342 -18.27 6.40 23.53
CA GLY A 342 -18.59 5.34 22.57
C GLY A 342 -17.66 4.12 22.64
N VAL A 343 -16.60 4.14 23.46
CA VAL A 343 -15.76 2.95 23.70
C VAL A 343 -16.39 2.07 24.76
N VAL A 344 -16.72 0.82 24.41
CA VAL A 344 -17.41 -0.14 25.28
C VAL A 344 -16.49 -1.34 25.55
N PRO A 345 -15.82 -1.40 26.72
CA PRO A 345 -15.01 -2.55 27.11
C PRO A 345 -15.88 -3.71 27.61
N ASN A 346 -15.65 -4.90 27.05
CA ASN A 346 -16.29 -6.16 27.44
C ASN A 346 -15.21 -7.20 27.76
N GLU A 347 -15.14 -7.66 29.00
CA GLU A 347 -14.17 -8.68 29.47
C GLU A 347 -12.69 -8.31 29.17
N CYS A 348 -12.35 -7.02 29.17
CA CYS A 348 -10.98 -6.57 28.94
C CYS A 348 -10.14 -6.63 30.24
N SER A 349 -8.83 -6.82 30.11
CA SER A 349 -7.88 -6.85 31.24
C SER A 349 -6.76 -5.82 31.10
N TYR A 350 -6.16 -5.42 32.23
CA TYR A 350 -5.18 -4.32 32.33
C TYR A 350 -3.88 -4.76 33.04
N GLU A 351 -3.50 -6.03 32.92
CA GLU A 351 -2.45 -6.65 33.76
C GLU A 351 -1.22 -7.12 32.96
N ALA A 352 -1.03 -6.66 31.72
CA ALA A 352 0.00 -7.18 30.83
C ALA A 352 1.40 -6.58 31.02
N LYS A 353 1.97 -6.68 32.23
CA LYS A 353 3.36 -6.24 32.44
C LYS A 353 4.40 -7.18 31.82
N GLU A 354 4.07 -8.48 31.63
CA GLU A 354 5.03 -9.51 31.20
C GLU A 354 4.53 -10.44 30.08
N ILE A 355 3.65 -9.99 29.20
CA ILE A 355 3.23 -10.82 28.06
C ILE A 355 4.35 -10.87 27.01
N SER A 356 4.86 -12.08 26.75
CA SER A 356 5.74 -12.30 25.60
C SER A 356 4.95 -12.06 24.32
N LEU A 357 5.45 -11.17 23.45
CA LEU A 357 4.82 -10.91 22.16
C LEU A 357 4.66 -12.23 21.39
N PRO A 358 3.50 -12.47 20.76
CA PRO A 358 3.32 -13.64 19.92
C PRO A 358 4.40 -13.62 18.84
N LYS A 359 5.24 -14.66 18.81
CA LYS A 359 6.19 -14.87 17.73
C LYS A 359 5.40 -15.24 16.49
N ILE A 360 4.94 -14.25 15.73
CA ILE A 360 4.48 -14.52 14.37
C ILE A 360 5.73 -14.91 13.59
N LYS A 361 5.83 -16.20 13.25
CA LYS A 361 6.83 -16.70 12.31
C LYS A 361 6.53 -16.10 10.94
N PHE A 362 6.94 -14.86 10.72
CA PHE A 362 7.20 -14.41 9.37
C PHE A 362 8.37 -15.23 8.84
N SER A 363 8.34 -15.63 7.58
CA SER A 363 9.47 -16.23 6.85
C SER A 363 10.64 -15.24 6.64
N ASN A 364 10.75 -14.24 7.54
CA ASN A 364 11.65 -13.10 7.47
C ASN A 364 13.13 -13.48 7.47
N GLU A 365 13.53 -14.68 7.88
CA GLU A 365 14.94 -15.09 7.83
C GLU A 365 15.47 -15.11 6.38
N LYS A 366 14.70 -15.65 5.42
CA LYS A 366 15.07 -15.59 3.99
C LYS A 366 15.07 -14.16 3.47
N LEU A 367 14.18 -13.32 3.99
CA LEU A 367 13.97 -11.96 3.52
C LEU A 367 15.03 -10.99 4.06
N ILE A 368 15.42 -11.12 5.32
CA ILE A 368 16.52 -10.39 5.97
C ILE A 368 17.83 -10.74 5.26
N HIS A 369 18.08 -12.03 5.01
CA HIS A 369 19.22 -12.47 4.23
C HIS A 369 19.22 -11.83 2.83
N LEU A 370 18.05 -11.80 2.18
CA LEU A 370 17.92 -11.20 0.85
C LEU A 370 18.12 -9.68 0.86
N ILE A 371 17.65 -8.96 1.87
CA ILE A 371 17.93 -7.52 2.01
C ILE A 371 19.43 -7.26 2.19
N HIS A 372 20.11 -8.08 2.99
CA HIS A 372 21.56 -8.01 3.13
C HIS A 372 22.27 -8.24 1.78
N GLU A 373 21.84 -9.22 0.99
CA GLU A 373 22.37 -9.41 -0.38
C GLU A 373 22.10 -8.22 -1.29
N LEU A 374 20.90 -7.64 -1.21
CA LEU A 374 20.49 -6.51 -2.05
C LEU A 374 21.26 -5.21 -1.77
N TYR A 375 21.76 -5.01 -0.53
CA TYR A 375 22.60 -3.86 -0.20
C TYR A 375 24.04 -3.96 -0.74
N HIS A 376 24.43 -5.13 -1.27
CA HIS A 376 25.75 -5.37 -1.86
C HIS A 376 25.76 -5.42 -3.40
N LEU A 377 24.60 -5.21 -4.04
CA LEU A 377 24.42 -5.07 -5.50
C LEU A 377 24.21 -3.60 -5.87
#